data_AF-A0A1G9JKA2-F1
#
_entry.id   AF-A0A1G9JKA2-F1
#
_cell.length_a   1.000
_cell.length_b   1.000
_cell.length_c   1.000
_cell.angle_alpha   90.00
_cell.angle_beta   90.00
_cell.angle_gamma   90.00
#
_symmetry.space_group_name_H-M   'P 1'
#
loop_
_entity.id
_entity.type
_entity.pdbx_description
1 polymer ?
#
loop_
_entity_poly.entity_id
_entity_poly.type
_entity_poly.pdbx_seq_one_letter_code
_entity_poly.pdbx_strand_id
1 'polypeptide(L)'
;MGESSTTARVAAAVEEHARRRARWEAETALAAVMADPEVRRLGEEIERAEALLGEELRPRFQPYQDRAVREADLDALTRTCPGKHGRWGRICVLDTGHESTAPHWGTTAEGQPVAWVGSAPDDD
;
A
#
# COMPACT_ATOMS: atom_id res chain seq x y z
N MET A 1 5.70 39.28 -36.50
CA MET A 1 6.23 38.26 -35.55
C MET A 1 5.36 38.04 -34.30
N GLY A 2 4.27 38.79 -34.07
CA GLY A 2 3.43 38.64 -32.86
C GLY A 2 2.36 37.53 -32.91
N GLU A 3 1.70 37.29 -34.05
CA GLU A 3 0.60 36.31 -34.16
C GLU A 3 1.06 34.86 -33.97
N SER A 4 2.20 34.47 -34.54
CA SER A 4 2.77 33.12 -34.37
C SER A 4 3.08 32.78 -32.91
N SER A 5 3.44 33.78 -32.10
CA SER A 5 3.69 33.62 -30.66
C SER A 5 2.40 33.48 -29.86
N THR A 6 1.32 34.14 -30.30
CA THR A 6 0.00 34.04 -29.68
C THR A 6 -0.65 32.70 -29.99
N THR A 7 -0.59 32.23 -31.24
CA THR A 7 -1.12 30.90 -31.63
C THR A 7 -0.42 29.77 -30.88
N ALA A 8 0.91 29.84 -30.74
CA ALA A 8 1.66 28.86 -29.95
C ALA A 8 1.25 28.85 -28.47
N ARG A 9 1.02 30.04 -27.88
CA ARG A 9 0.55 30.17 -26.49
C ARG A 9 -0.87 29.62 -26.30
N VAL A 10 -1.77 29.87 -27.26
CA VAL A 10 -3.14 29.33 -27.23
C VAL A 10 -3.10 27.80 -27.35
N ALA A 11 -2.31 27.24 -28.26
CA ALA A 11 -2.16 25.79 -28.41
C ALA A 11 -1.65 25.14 -27.12
N ALA A 12 -0.61 25.70 -26.49
CA ALA A 12 -0.08 25.21 -25.22
C ALA A 12 -1.11 25.28 -24.08
N ALA A 13 -1.89 26.37 -24.01
CA ALA A 13 -2.94 26.52 -23.01
C ALA A 13 -4.09 25.50 -23.20
N VAL A 14 -4.46 25.20 -24.45
CA VAL A 14 -5.46 24.17 -24.77
C VAL A 14 -4.93 22.79 -24.38
N GLU A 15 -3.67 22.49 -24.67
CA GLU A 15 -3.06 21.20 -24.32
C GLU A 15 -2.95 21.00 -22.81
N GLU A 16 -2.56 22.04 -22.07
CA GLU A 16 -2.53 22.03 -20.61
C GLU A 16 -3.94 21.85 -20.03
N HIS A 17 -4.93 22.55 -20.59
CA HIS A 17 -6.33 22.40 -20.19
C HIS A 17 -6.83 20.97 -20.43
N ALA A 18 -6.52 20.38 -21.58
CA ALA A 18 -6.89 19.01 -21.90
C ALA A 18 -6.27 18.00 -20.92
N ARG A 19 -4.99 18.13 -20.59
CA ARG A 19 -4.34 17.30 -19.56
C ARG A 19 -5.00 17.43 -18.19
N ARG A 20 -5.30 18.66 -17.78
CA ARG A 20 -5.95 18.93 -16.49
C ARG A 20 -7.36 18.33 -16.44
N ARG A 21 -8.12 18.43 -17.52
CA ARG A 21 -9.44 17.81 -17.66
C ARG A 21 -9.37 16.28 -17.58
N ALA A 22 -8.47 15.66 -18.35
CA ALA A 22 -8.29 14.21 -18.31
C ALA A 22 -7.90 13.71 -16.91
N ARG A 23 -7.00 14.43 -16.21
CA ARG A 23 -6.63 14.13 -14.83
C ARG A 23 -7.84 14.23 -13.90
N TRP A 24 -8.59 15.33 -13.97
CA TRP A 24 -9.78 15.53 -13.14
C TRP A 24 -10.84 14.45 -13.38
N GLU A 25 -11.07 14.04 -14.63
CA GLU A 25 -12.01 12.98 -14.98
C GLU A 25 -11.55 11.62 -14.40
N ALA A 26 -10.26 11.30 -14.50
CA ALA A 26 -9.70 10.09 -13.91
C ALA A 26 -9.81 10.08 -12.38
N GLU A 27 -9.42 11.18 -11.72
CA GLU A 27 -9.53 11.33 -10.26
C GLU A 27 -11.00 11.24 -9.80
N THR A 28 -11.93 11.82 -10.56
CA THR A 28 -13.37 11.74 -10.26
C THR A 28 -13.90 10.31 -10.40
N ALA A 29 -13.50 9.61 -11.47
CA ALA A 29 -13.90 8.22 -11.69
C ALA A 29 -13.36 7.29 -10.60
N LEU A 30 -12.08 7.45 -10.23
CA LEU A 30 -11.47 6.71 -9.13
C LEU A 30 -12.17 7.01 -7.80
N ALA A 31 -12.42 8.29 -7.51
CA ALA A 31 -13.13 8.67 -6.29
C ALA A 31 -14.55 8.09 -6.25
N ALA A 32 -15.25 8.01 -7.38
CA ALA A 32 -16.57 7.39 -7.45
C ALA A 32 -16.51 5.88 -7.16
N VAL A 33 -15.52 5.17 -7.70
CA VAL A 33 -15.30 3.74 -7.41
C VAL A 33 -14.95 3.53 -5.93
N MET A 34 -14.04 4.33 -5.37
CA MET A 34 -13.65 4.21 -3.95
C MET A 34 -14.78 4.62 -2.99
N ALA A 35 -15.69 5.49 -3.43
CA ALA A 35 -16.89 5.85 -2.67
C ALA A 35 -18.01 4.83 -2.79
N ASP A 36 -17.90 3.86 -3.71
CA ASP A 36 -18.90 2.81 -3.87
C ASP A 36 -19.06 2.02 -2.56
N PRO A 37 -20.29 1.89 -2.02
CA PRO A 37 -20.52 1.20 -0.76
C PRO A 37 -20.05 -0.25 -0.74
N GLU A 38 -20.11 -0.96 -1.87
CA GLU A 38 -19.65 -2.33 -1.99
C GLU A 38 -18.12 -2.41 -1.93
N VAL A 39 -17.41 -1.51 -2.62
CA VAL A 39 -15.95 -1.40 -2.54
C VAL A 39 -15.52 -1.12 -1.11
N ARG A 40 -16.17 -0.17 -0.42
CA ARG A 40 -15.89 0.12 0.98
C ARG A 40 -16.15 -1.07 1.90
N ARG A 41 -17.28 -1.74 1.73
CA ARG A 41 -17.64 -2.93 2.52
C ARG A 41 -16.62 -4.06 2.35
N LEU A 42 -16.16 -4.28 1.12
CA LEU A 42 -15.12 -5.28 0.82
C LEU A 42 -13.79 -4.89 1.45
N GLY A 43 -13.40 -3.62 1.39
CA GLY A 43 -12.22 -3.11 2.10
C GLY A 43 -12.27 -3.39 3.60
N GLU A 44 -13.38 -3.05 4.26
CA GLU A 44 -13.60 -3.33 5.69
C GLU A 44 -13.64 -4.84 6.01
N GLU A 45 -14.04 -5.69 5.07
CA GLU A 45 -14.01 -7.15 5.22
C GLU A 45 -12.59 -7.71 5.11
N ILE A 46 -11.80 -7.19 4.17
CA ILE A 46 -10.38 -7.53 4.00
C ILE A 46 -9.60 -7.11 5.24
N GLU A 47 -9.72 -5.85 5.69
CA GLU A 47 -9.03 -5.34 6.88
C GLU A 47 -9.32 -6.21 8.12
N ARG A 48 -10.57 -6.62 8.31
CA ARG A 48 -10.95 -7.53 9.41
C ARG A 48 -10.34 -8.91 9.26
N ALA A 49 -10.34 -9.47 8.05
CA ALA A 49 -9.74 -10.78 7.79
C ALA A 49 -8.22 -10.75 8.05
N GLU A 50 -7.53 -9.69 7.63
CA GLU A 50 -6.10 -9.50 7.86
C GLU A 50 -5.74 -9.35 9.34
N ALA A 51 -6.56 -8.62 10.11
CA ALA A 51 -6.40 -8.49 11.56
C ALA A 51 -6.61 -9.82 12.29
N LEU A 52 -7.68 -10.56 11.95
CA LEU A 52 -7.96 -11.88 12.52
C LEU A 52 -6.83 -12.86 12.22
N LEU A 53 -6.40 -12.93 10.97
CA LEU A 53 -5.29 -13.78 10.55
C LEU A 53 -3.97 -13.38 11.21
N GLY A 54 -3.75 -12.07 11.43
CA GLY A 54 -2.64 -11.53 12.20
C GLY A 54 -2.58 -12.11 13.62
N GLU A 55 -3.69 -12.10 14.34
CA GLU A 55 -3.79 -12.69 15.68
C GLU A 55 -3.62 -14.21 15.66
N GLU A 56 -4.25 -14.92 14.72
CA GLU A 56 -4.11 -16.38 14.58
C GLU A 56 -2.65 -16.81 14.37
N LEU A 57 -1.89 -16.02 13.61
CA LEU A 57 -0.51 -16.32 13.26
C LEU A 57 0.50 -15.75 14.27
N ARG A 58 0.06 -14.94 15.23
CA ARG A 58 0.92 -14.33 16.26
C ARG A 58 1.77 -15.36 17.03
N PRO A 59 1.25 -16.50 17.52
CA PRO A 59 2.07 -17.48 18.22
C PRO A 59 3.21 -18.05 17.36
N ARG A 60 3.02 -18.05 16.03
CA ARG A 60 4.03 -18.53 15.08
C ARG A 60 5.08 -17.47 14.79
N PHE A 61 4.69 -16.22 14.54
CA PHE A 61 5.62 -15.20 14.03
C PHE A 61 6.21 -14.25 15.08
N GLN A 62 5.50 -13.99 16.19
CA GLN A 62 6.00 -13.13 17.28
C GLN A 62 7.40 -13.54 17.79
N PRO A 63 7.73 -14.84 17.99
CA PRO A 63 9.06 -15.22 18.47
C PRO A 63 10.21 -14.83 17.54
N TYR A 64 9.96 -14.75 16.23
CA TYR A 64 10.98 -14.32 15.26
C TYR A 64 11.23 -12.82 15.36
N GLN A 65 10.16 -12.03 15.52
CA GLN A 65 10.26 -10.58 15.72
C GLN A 65 10.96 -10.26 17.05
N ASP A 66 10.55 -10.89 18.14
CA ASP A 66 11.15 -10.70 19.47
C ASP A 66 12.64 -11.04 19.47
N ARG A 67 13.02 -12.10 18.76
CA ARG A 67 14.42 -12.49 18.58
C ARG A 67 15.20 -11.42 17.82
N ALA A 68 14.68 -10.95 16.69
CA ALA A 68 15.33 -9.92 15.87
C ALA A 68 15.55 -8.62 16.67
N VAL A 69 14.55 -8.19 17.46
CA VAL A 69 14.67 -7.03 18.36
C VAL A 69 15.74 -7.25 19.42
N ARG A 70 15.68 -8.40 20.12
CA ARG A 70 16.62 -8.74 21.20
C ARG A 70 18.07 -8.81 20.71
N GLU A 71 18.27 -9.28 19.48
CA GLU A 71 19.59 -9.46 18.87
C GLU A 71 20.07 -8.22 18.10
N ALA A 72 19.24 -7.17 18.03
CA ALA A 72 19.47 -6.00 17.18
C ALA A 72 19.81 -6.40 15.72
N ASP A 73 19.13 -7.44 15.21
CA ASP A 73 19.30 -7.96 13.87
C ASP A 73 18.69 -6.97 12.86
N LEU A 74 19.48 -5.97 12.48
CA LEU A 74 19.05 -4.93 11.55
C LEU A 74 18.69 -5.49 10.17
N ASP A 75 19.29 -6.60 9.75
CA ASP A 75 18.98 -7.21 8.45
C ASP A 75 17.59 -7.84 8.47
N ALA A 76 17.19 -8.45 9.58
CA ALA A 76 15.80 -8.87 9.79
C ALA A 76 14.88 -7.66 9.98
N LEU A 77 15.23 -6.70 10.84
CA LEU A 77 14.39 -5.54 11.20
C LEU A 77 14.22 -4.50 10.10
N THR A 78 15.03 -4.55 9.05
CA THR A 78 14.92 -3.68 7.87
C THR A 78 14.60 -4.46 6.60
N ARG A 79 14.34 -5.77 6.73
CA ARG A 79 14.02 -6.64 5.59
C ARG A 79 12.73 -6.17 4.94
N THR A 80 12.85 -5.73 3.70
CA THR A 80 11.72 -5.31 2.87
C THR A 80 11.50 -6.30 1.73
N CYS A 81 10.37 -7.01 1.75
CA CYS A 81 9.78 -7.61 0.55
C CYS A 81 9.37 -6.47 -0.42
N PRO A 82 9.95 -6.40 -1.63
CA PRO A 82 9.66 -5.32 -2.58
C PRO A 82 8.17 -5.19 -2.93
N GLY A 83 7.59 -4.00 -2.79
CA GLY A 83 6.16 -3.74 -3.10
C GLY A 83 5.16 -4.36 -2.12
N LYS A 84 5.59 -4.62 -0.89
CA LYS A 84 4.81 -5.27 0.18
C LYS A 84 4.92 -4.54 1.53
N HIS A 85 5.66 -3.44 1.56
CA HIS A 85 5.94 -2.66 2.77
C HIS A 85 5.22 -1.34 2.63
N GLY A 86 4.03 -1.26 3.21
CA GLY A 86 3.28 -0.02 3.35
C GLY A 86 3.89 0.93 4.38
N ARG A 87 3.16 1.99 4.68
CA ARG A 87 3.54 3.17 5.48
C ARG A 87 3.98 2.87 6.92
N TRP A 88 3.68 1.70 7.47
CA TRP A 88 3.76 1.43 8.92
C TRP A 88 4.91 0.52 9.41
N GLY A 89 5.97 0.33 8.62
CA GLY A 89 7.19 -0.33 9.12
C GLY A 89 7.00 -1.80 9.52
N ARG A 90 6.25 -2.54 8.71
CA ARG A 90 5.98 -3.97 8.92
C ARG A 90 7.20 -4.77 8.50
N ILE A 91 7.75 -5.58 9.39
CA ILE A 91 8.97 -6.35 9.12
C ILE A 91 8.59 -7.76 8.72
N CYS A 92 8.87 -8.14 7.47
CA CYS A 92 8.79 -9.54 7.11
C CYS A 92 9.94 -10.30 7.80
N VAL A 93 9.60 -11.08 8.83
CA VAL A 93 10.56 -11.92 9.58
C VAL A 93 10.97 -13.20 8.82
N LEU A 94 10.45 -13.40 7.61
CA LEU A 94 10.77 -14.54 6.73
C LEU A 94 11.72 -14.12 5.60
N ASP A 95 12.28 -15.12 4.91
CA ASP A 95 13.13 -14.89 3.73
C ASP A 95 12.33 -14.40 2.53
N THR A 96 12.93 -13.52 1.72
CA THR A 96 12.34 -13.05 0.45
C THR A 96 11.96 -14.25 -0.43
N GLY A 97 10.75 -14.25 -1.00
CA GLY A 97 10.23 -15.39 -1.77
C GLY A 97 9.27 -16.30 -1.00
N HIS A 98 9.01 -16.02 0.28
CA HIS A 98 8.08 -16.81 1.10
C HIS A 98 6.61 -16.68 0.68
N GLU A 99 6.26 -15.76 -0.22
CA GLU A 99 4.89 -15.37 -0.56
C GLU A 99 4.05 -16.52 -1.13
N SER A 100 4.71 -17.58 -1.62
CA SER A 100 4.07 -18.81 -2.09
C SER A 100 3.72 -19.81 -0.97
N THR A 101 4.18 -19.57 0.26
CA THR A 101 4.12 -20.53 1.37
C THR A 101 3.55 -19.98 2.67
N ALA A 102 3.61 -18.67 2.87
CA ALA A 102 3.07 -18.00 4.05
C ALA A 102 2.66 -16.56 3.72
N PRO A 103 1.58 -16.04 4.33
CA PRO A 103 1.26 -14.63 4.25
C PRO A 103 2.37 -13.79 4.89
N HIS A 104 2.43 -12.52 4.53
CA HIS A 104 3.21 -11.56 5.30
C HIS A 104 2.57 -11.38 6.67
N TRP A 105 3.38 -11.07 7.67
CA TRP A 105 2.93 -10.82 9.04
C TRP A 105 3.72 -9.66 9.63
N GLY A 106 3.06 -8.81 10.39
CA GLY A 106 3.67 -7.68 11.07
C GLY A 106 2.73 -7.04 12.06
N THR A 107 2.99 -5.78 12.42
CA THR A 107 2.18 -5.00 13.35
C THR A 107 1.77 -3.66 12.75
N THR A 108 0.58 -3.15 13.08
CA THR A 108 0.15 -1.78 12.77
C THR A 108 0.92 -0.75 13.62
N ALA A 109 0.70 0.54 13.37
CA ALA A 109 1.28 1.63 14.17
C ALA A 109 0.85 1.58 15.65
N GLU A 110 -0.33 1.03 15.92
CA GLU A 110 -0.89 0.81 17.25
C GLU A 110 -0.40 -0.51 17.89
N GLY A 111 0.49 -1.24 17.22
CA GLY A 111 1.05 -2.50 17.70
C GLY A 111 0.12 -3.70 17.57
N GLN A 112 -0.97 -3.61 16.80
CA GLN A 112 -1.87 -4.74 16.55
C GLN A 112 -1.29 -5.66 15.47
N PRO A 113 -1.32 -6.99 15.62
CA PRO A 113 -0.81 -7.88 14.58
C PRO A 113 -1.72 -7.87 13.35
N VAL A 114 -1.10 -8.03 12.18
CA VAL A 114 -1.78 -8.05 10.88
C VAL A 114 -1.07 -9.02 9.94
N ALA A 115 -1.84 -9.73 9.10
CA ALA A 115 -1.32 -10.62 8.08
C ALA A 115 -2.02 -10.44 6.74
N TRP A 116 -1.26 -10.42 5.64
CA TRP A 116 -1.78 -10.12 4.30
C TRP A 116 -1.13 -10.96 3.20
N VAL A 117 -1.82 -11.05 2.06
CA VAL A 117 -1.35 -11.71 0.82
C VAL A 117 -1.35 -10.68 -0.29
N GLY A 118 -0.25 -10.58 -1.04
CA GLY A 118 -0.14 -9.55 -2.07
C GLY A 118 0.38 -8.24 -1.50
N SER A 119 0.05 -7.11 -2.13
CA SER A 119 0.60 -5.78 -1.76
C SER A 119 0.15 -5.36 -0.37
N ALA A 120 0.84 -4.41 0.24
CA ALA A 120 0.44 -3.97 1.57
C ALA A 120 -0.93 -3.27 1.48
N PRO A 121 -1.86 -3.53 2.41
CA PRO A 121 -3.21 -2.97 2.40
C PRO A 121 -3.27 -1.43 2.50
N ASP A 122 -2.16 -0.77 2.80
CA ASP A 122 -2.00 0.68 2.92
C ASP A 122 -1.12 1.28 1.82
N ASP A 123 -0.92 0.56 0.72
CA ASP A 123 -0.30 1.08 -0.52
C ASP A 123 -1.29 1.91 -1.38
N ASP A 124 -2.57 1.99 -0.96
CA ASP A 124 -3.67 2.71 -1.63
C ASP A 124 -3.92 4.13 -1.06
#